data_AF-A0A1B7P016-F1
#
_entry.id   AF-A0A1B7P016-F1
#
_cell.length_a   1.000
_cell.length_b   1.000
_cell.length_c   1.000
_cell.angle_alpha   90.00
_cell.angle_beta   90.00
_cell.angle_gamma   90.00
#
_symmetry.space_group_name_H-M   'P 1'
#
loop_
_entity.id
_entity.type
_entity.pdbx_description
1 polymer ?
#
loop_
_entity_poly.entity_id
_entity_poly.type
_entity_poly.pdbx_seq_one_letter_code
_entity_poly.pdbx_strand_id
1 'polypeptide(L)'
;MAEVHCAMQLPFFHEEYAHRKIPWRLSAPQKARQRKRLRAVDQVVDTVSSALERKGMTSKAVTRWFDEMPREEEMLPKDKYTIFDRKEKKYRKGIHRMQIASFSWIYPSNG
;
A
#
# COMPACT_ATOMS: atom_id res chain seq x y z
N MET A 1 32.18 -55.11 -23.05
CA MET A 1 30.75 -55.49 -23.12
C MET A 1 30.01 -54.71 -22.04
N ALA A 2 29.19 -53.76 -22.48
CA ALA A 2 28.09 -53.09 -21.80
C ALA A 2 28.39 -52.27 -20.53
N GLU A 3 28.52 -50.96 -20.78
CA GLU A 3 28.03 -49.87 -19.95
C GLU A 3 26.62 -50.17 -19.40
N VAL A 4 26.40 -49.89 -18.11
CA VAL A 4 25.08 -49.51 -17.60
C VAL A 4 25.18 -48.13 -16.96
N HIS A 5 24.56 -47.18 -17.65
CA HIS A 5 24.21 -45.86 -17.17
C HIS A 5 23.60 -45.90 -15.76
N CYS A 6 24.08 -45.04 -14.87
CA CYS A 6 23.21 -44.36 -13.93
C CYS A 6 23.75 -42.95 -13.67
N ALA A 7 23.54 -42.06 -14.65
CA ALA A 7 23.42 -40.65 -14.35
C ALA A 7 22.04 -40.46 -13.70
N MET A 8 21.98 -39.99 -12.45
CA MET A 8 20.90 -39.11 -11.99
C MET A 8 21.18 -38.52 -10.60
N GLN A 9 20.99 -37.20 -10.54
CA GLN A 9 20.64 -36.39 -9.38
C GLN A 9 21.75 -35.70 -8.55
N LEU A 10 22.31 -34.61 -9.09
CA LEU A 10 22.42 -33.35 -8.34
C LEU A 10 21.08 -32.58 -8.49
N PRO A 11 20.75 -31.57 -7.67
CA PRO A 11 20.91 -31.39 -6.23
C PRO A 11 19.51 -31.29 -5.56
N PHE A 12 19.33 -31.80 -4.34
CA PHE A 12 18.06 -31.61 -3.60
C PHE A 12 17.98 -30.15 -3.10
N PHE A 13 17.43 -29.31 -3.98
CA PHE A 13 16.98 -27.95 -3.78
C PHE A 13 16.06 -27.92 -2.55
N HIS A 14 16.59 -27.65 -1.34
CA HIS A 14 15.74 -27.15 -0.26
C HIS A 14 15.55 -25.66 -0.50
N GLU A 15 14.70 -25.37 -1.48
CA GLU A 15 14.23 -24.03 -1.77
C GLU A 15 13.72 -23.43 -0.46
N GLU A 16 14.40 -22.36 -0.04
CA GLU A 16 14.05 -21.61 1.15
C GLU A 16 12.60 -21.15 1.02
N TYR A 17 11.70 -21.74 1.82
CA TYR A 17 10.40 -21.13 2.04
C TYR A 17 10.63 -19.76 2.66
N ALA A 18 10.55 -18.71 1.84
CA ALA A 18 10.64 -17.32 2.26
C ALA A 18 9.53 -17.06 3.29
N HIS A 19 9.87 -17.22 4.57
CA HIS A 19 8.95 -17.05 5.68
C HIS A 19 8.61 -15.56 5.81
N ARG A 20 7.61 -15.08 5.06
CA ARG A 20 7.05 -13.72 5.22
C ARG A 20 6.32 -13.62 6.57
N LYS A 21 7.07 -13.31 7.63
CA LYS A 21 6.59 -13.04 9.00
C LYS A 21 5.85 -11.71 9.04
N ILE A 22 4.59 -11.69 8.60
CA ILE A 22 3.74 -10.50 8.68
C ILE A 22 2.67 -10.73 9.75
N PRO A 23 2.68 -9.95 10.86
CA PRO A 23 1.71 -10.14 11.94
C PRO A 23 0.28 -9.82 11.46
N TRP A 24 -0.72 -10.35 12.15
CA TRP A 24 -2.11 -10.13 11.76
C TRP A 24 -2.69 -8.78 12.28
N ARG A 25 -2.01 -8.12 13.23
CA ARG A 25 -2.36 -6.79 13.77
C ARG A 25 -1.21 -5.79 13.58
N LEU A 26 -1.54 -4.50 13.51
CA LEU A 26 -0.55 -3.42 13.59
C LEU A 26 -0.15 -3.17 15.05
N SER A 27 1.14 -2.95 15.27
CA SER A 27 1.68 -2.43 16.53
C SER A 27 1.25 -0.98 16.77
N ALA A 28 1.26 -0.55 18.03
CA ALA A 28 0.97 0.84 18.42
C ALA A 28 1.83 1.88 17.68
N PRO A 29 3.18 1.74 17.55
CA PRO A 29 3.99 2.69 16.79
C PRO A 29 3.64 2.70 15.31
N GLN A 30 3.29 1.57 14.70
CA GLN A 30 2.82 1.54 13.31
C GLN A 30 1.51 2.32 13.13
N LYS A 31 0.58 2.20 14.08
CA LYS A 31 -0.65 3.01 14.08
C LYS A 31 -0.36 4.51 14.20
N ALA A 32 0.59 4.90 15.05
CA ALA A 32 1.00 6.29 15.20
C ALA A 32 1.61 6.86 13.91
N ARG A 33 2.50 6.10 13.26
CA ARG A 33 3.06 6.48 11.95
C ARG A 33 1.99 6.58 10.88
N GLN A 34 1.00 5.67 10.90
CA GLN A 34 -0.10 5.72 9.95
C GLN A 34 -0.92 7.01 10.09
N ARG A 35 -1.29 7.40 11.32
CA ARG A 35 -1.96 8.69 11.56
C ARG A 35 -1.11 9.87 11.10
N LYS A 36 0.20 9.86 11.40
CA LYS A 36 1.12 10.90 10.93
C LYS A 36 1.15 11.00 9.40
N ARG A 37 1.16 9.86 8.69
CA ARG A 37 1.12 9.84 7.22
C ARG A 37 -0.18 10.39 6.66
N LEU A 38 -1.33 10.04 7.24
CA LEU A 38 -2.63 10.57 6.82
C LEU A 38 -2.66 12.10 6.98
N ARG A 39 -2.26 12.62 8.14
CA ARG A 39 -2.16 14.09 8.38
C ARG A 39 -1.19 14.79 7.44
N ALA A 40 -0.06 14.15 7.13
CA ALA A 40 0.91 14.74 6.21
C ALA A 40 0.33 14.85 4.79
N VAL A 41 -0.48 13.89 4.35
CA VAL A 41 -1.19 14.00 3.06
C VAL A 41 -2.19 15.15 3.10
N ASP A 42 -2.95 15.28 4.19
CA ASP A 42 -3.90 16.39 4.37
C ASP A 42 -3.21 17.76 4.24
N GLN A 43 -2.08 17.93 4.93
CA GLN A 43 -1.27 19.17 4.88
C GLN A 43 -0.73 19.48 3.48
N VAL A 44 -0.35 18.45 2.72
CA VAL A 44 0.12 18.63 1.33
C VAL A 44 -1.02 19.15 0.46
N VAL A 45 -2.22 18.56 0.58
CA VAL A 45 -3.39 19.00 -0.19
C VAL A 45 -3.75 20.45 0.15
N ASP A 46 -3.70 20.83 1.43
CA ASP A 46 -3.98 22.20 1.88
C ASP A 46 -2.97 23.22 1.35
N THR A 47 -1.69 22.83 1.32
CA THR A 47 -0.64 23.68 0.77
C THR A 47 -0.84 23.88 -0.72
N VAL A 48 -1.21 22.82 -1.45
CA VAL A 48 -1.45 22.87 -2.89
C VAL A 48 -2.70 23.69 -3.21
N SER A 49 -3.80 23.51 -2.49
CA SER A 49 -5.01 24.32 -2.69
C SER A 49 -4.74 25.81 -2.47
N SER A 50 -4.08 26.15 -1.36
CA SER A 50 -3.70 27.53 -1.03
C SER A 50 -2.80 28.15 -2.09
N ALA A 51 -1.85 27.38 -2.64
CA ALA A 51 -0.96 27.86 -3.70
C ALA A 51 -1.67 28.07 -5.04
N LEU A 52 -2.67 27.24 -5.35
CA LEU A 52 -3.48 27.32 -6.55
C LEU A 52 -4.42 28.55 -6.52
N GLU A 53 -5.08 28.77 -5.39
CA GLU A 53 -5.95 29.94 -5.18
C GLU A 53 -5.20 31.26 -5.38
N ARG A 54 -3.99 31.37 -4.81
CA ARG A 54 -3.12 32.55 -4.98
C ARG A 54 -2.72 32.82 -6.43
N LYS A 55 -2.67 31.77 -7.26
CA LYS A 55 -2.36 31.88 -8.70
C LYS A 55 -3.63 32.05 -9.55
N GLY A 56 -4.82 32.00 -8.96
CA GLY A 56 -6.09 32.02 -9.67
C GLY A 56 -6.35 30.79 -10.54
N MET A 57 -5.69 29.67 -10.25
CA MET A 57 -5.81 28.42 -10.99
C MET A 57 -6.54 27.38 -10.15
N THR A 58 -7.29 26.47 -10.79
CA THR A 58 -7.95 25.36 -10.10
C THR A 58 -7.54 24.03 -10.71
N SER A 59 -7.55 22.95 -9.91
CA SER A 59 -7.26 21.61 -10.41
C SER A 59 -8.39 20.64 -10.06
N LYS A 60 -8.82 19.86 -11.04
CA LYS A 60 -9.90 18.87 -10.88
C LYS A 60 -9.56 17.81 -9.82
N ALA A 61 -8.28 17.45 -9.70
CA ALA A 61 -7.83 16.45 -8.75
C ALA A 61 -8.00 16.90 -7.30
N VAL A 62 -7.69 18.18 -7.02
CA VAL A 62 -7.86 18.77 -5.68
C VAL A 62 -9.34 18.92 -5.34
N THR A 63 -10.18 19.36 -6.28
CA THR A 63 -11.65 19.43 -6.06
C THR A 63 -12.22 18.05 -5.74
N ARG A 64 -11.92 17.04 -6.58
CA ARG A 64 -12.38 15.66 -6.34
C ARG A 64 -11.91 15.11 -5.00
N TRP A 65 -10.68 15.44 -4.59
CA TRP A 65 -10.16 15.02 -3.29
C TRP A 65 -11.04 15.54 -2.15
N PHE A 66 -11.42 16.81 -2.18
CA PHE A 66 -12.29 17.38 -1.14
C PHE A 66 -13.70 16.79 -1.14
N ASP A 67 -14.22 16.38 -2.30
CA ASP A 67 -15.56 15.78 -2.41
C ASP A 67 -15.61 14.33 -1.91
N GLU A 68 -14.57 13.54 -2.21
CA GLU A 68 -14.58 12.08 -2.00
C GLU A 68 -13.82 11.63 -0.74
N MET A 69 -12.80 12.37 -0.30
CA MET A 69 -11.84 11.90 0.70
C MET A 69 -12.06 12.55 2.08
N PRO A 70 -12.32 11.76 3.15
CA PRO A 70 -12.45 12.28 4.50
C PRO A 70 -11.09 12.65 5.11
N ARG A 71 -11.09 13.59 6.06
CA ARG A 71 -9.89 13.97 6.82
C ARG A 71 -9.50 12.94 7.86
N GLU A 72 -8.24 12.94 8.30
CA GLU A 72 -7.78 12.02 9.36
C GLU A 72 -8.64 12.10 10.62
N GLU A 73 -9.13 13.26 11.00
CA GLU A 73 -9.91 13.46 12.22
C GLU A 73 -11.32 12.86 12.13
N GLU A 74 -11.95 12.97 10.96
CA GLU A 74 -13.30 12.47 10.68
C GLU A 74 -13.32 10.96 10.43
N MET A 75 -12.18 10.38 10.07
CA MET A 75 -12.07 8.94 9.81
C MET A 75 -12.26 8.10 11.07
N LEU A 76 -13.03 7.02 10.93
CA LEU A 76 -13.18 6.02 11.99
C LEU A 76 -11.87 5.24 12.21
N PRO A 77 -11.53 4.86 13.46
CA PRO A 77 -10.35 4.02 13.75
C PRO A 77 -10.32 2.71 12.94
N LYS A 78 -11.49 2.18 12.57
CA LYS A 78 -11.61 0.97 11.77
C LYS A 78 -11.04 1.17 10.37
N ASP A 79 -11.36 2.28 9.71
CA ASP A 79 -10.90 2.58 8.36
C ASP A 79 -9.47 3.14 8.34
N LYS A 80 -8.98 3.69 9.46
CA LYS A 80 -7.56 4.09 9.62
C LYS A 80 -6.57 2.94 9.57
N TYR A 81 -6.97 1.73 9.97
CA TYR A 81 -6.05 0.59 10.15
C TYR A 81 -6.46 -0.67 9.39
N THR A 82 -7.68 -0.72 8.84
CA THR A 82 -8.19 -1.86 8.08
C THR A 82 -8.80 -1.44 6.75
N ILE A 83 -8.63 -2.28 5.74
CA ILE A 83 -9.19 -2.12 4.39
C ILE A 83 -10.22 -3.21 4.16
N PHE A 84 -11.18 -2.94 3.29
CA PHE A 84 -12.11 -3.93 2.78
C PHE A 84 -11.40 -4.96 1.90
N ASP A 85 -11.53 -6.24 2.22
CA ASP A 85 -11.04 -7.34 1.38
C ASP A 85 -12.17 -8.33 1.16
N ARG A 86 -12.64 -8.48 -0.08
CA ARG A 86 -13.75 -9.36 -0.44
C ARG A 86 -13.50 -10.82 -0.05
N LYS A 87 -12.24 -11.26 0.01
CA LYS A 87 -11.87 -12.67 0.22
C LYS A 87 -11.73 -13.05 1.69
N GLU A 88 -11.69 -12.08 2.59
CA GLU A 88 -11.57 -12.31 4.03
C GLU A 88 -12.93 -12.62 4.67
N LYS A 89 -12.98 -13.50 5.67
CA LYS A 89 -14.24 -13.93 6.32
C LYS A 89 -15.06 -12.78 6.91
N LYS A 90 -14.40 -11.74 7.39
CA LYS A 90 -15.04 -10.52 7.95
C LYS A 90 -14.93 -9.33 7.00
N TYR A 91 -14.60 -9.59 5.75
CA TYR A 91 -14.37 -8.59 4.71
C TYR A 91 -13.36 -7.50 5.08
N ARG A 92 -12.38 -7.81 5.95
CA ARG A 92 -11.42 -6.83 6.46
C ARG A 92 -10.02 -7.39 6.58
N LYS A 93 -9.05 -6.60 6.13
CA LYS A 93 -7.63 -6.89 6.17
C LYS A 93 -6.86 -5.71 6.75
N GLY A 94 -5.76 -5.95 7.46
CA GLY A 94 -4.90 -4.88 7.98
C GLY A 94 -4.15 -4.17 6.84
N ILE A 95 -4.06 -2.84 6.92
CA ILE A 95 -3.41 -2.01 5.88
C ILE A 95 -1.95 -2.44 5.64
N HIS A 96 -1.24 -2.86 6.68
CA HIS A 96 0.18 -3.26 6.59
C HIS A 96 0.41 -4.57 5.83
N ARG A 97 -0.65 -5.33 5.53
CA ARG A 97 -0.59 -6.50 4.65
C ARG A 97 -0.77 -6.14 3.17
N MET A 98 -1.09 -4.89 2.87
CA MET A 98 -1.12 -4.42 1.50
C MET A 98 0.32 -4.26 1.03
N GLN A 99 0.68 -5.00 -0.01
CA GLN A 99 1.86 -4.69 -0.78
C GLN A 99 1.46 -3.56 -1.72
N ILE A 100 2.11 -2.42 -1.61
CA ILE A 100 2.08 -1.41 -2.68
C ILE A 100 3.03 -1.96 -3.76
N ALA A 101 2.64 -3.06 -4.39
CA ALA A 101 3.30 -3.53 -5.60
C ALA A 101 2.73 -2.70 -6.76
N SER A 102 3.62 -2.01 -7.48
CA SER A 102 3.38 -1.35 -8.77
C SER A 102 2.82 0.08 -8.73
N PHE A 103 3.61 1.04 -8.23
CA PHE A 103 3.57 2.42 -8.75
C PHE A 103 4.44 2.52 -10.02
N SER A 104 4.20 1.64 -11.00
CA SER A 104 4.94 1.57 -12.27
C SER A 104 4.01 1.69 -13.49
N TRP A 105 2.78 2.16 -13.28
CA TRP A 105 1.76 2.29 -14.34
C TRP A 105 1.18 3.71 -14.45
N ILE A 106 1.71 4.69 -13.72
CA ILE A 106 1.20 6.08 -13.73
C ILE A 106 2.09 7.05 -14.53
N TYR A 107 3.31 6.65 -14.91
CA TYR A 107 4.11 7.41 -15.87
C TYR A 107 4.54 6.49 -17.01
N PRO A 108 3.93 6.60 -18.22
CA PRO A 108 4.67 6.22 -19.41
C PRO A 108 5.88 7.15 -19.48
N SER A 109 7.08 6.58 -19.59
CA SER A 109 8.27 7.32 -20.01
C SER A 109 7.95 7.95 -21.37
N ASN A 110 7.68 9.26 -21.39
CA ASN A 110 7.59 10.01 -22.64
C ASN A 110 8.98 9.95 -23.29
N GLY A 111 9.07 9.18 -24.37
CA GLY A 111 10.11 9.31 -25.39
C GLY A 111 9.73 10.37 -26.41
#